data_AF-A0A2E0BJY4-F1
#
_entry.id   AF-A0A2E0BJY4-F1
#
_cell.length_a   1.000
_cell.length_b   1.000
_cell.length_c   1.000
_cell.angle_alpha   90.00
_cell.angle_beta   90.00
_cell.angle_gamma   90.00
#
_symmetry.space_group_name_H-M   'P 1'
#
loop_
_entity.id
_entity.type
_entity.pdbx_description
1 polymer ?
#
loop_
_entity_poly.entity_id
_entity_poly.type
_entity_poly.pdbx_seq_one_letter_code
_entity_poly.pdbx_strand_id
1 'polypeptide(L)'
;MHKSKSFNFTPNAIQNLSFNEKQETYFDHSPRSLIPSCKLAIVVGNKTKTYYLVFRSNVNAKQVKKLVKLGQHPVMTVSLARDKFTDEAIKIIADQDKFLVEKKNIAITVNDLFESFWCVQ
;
A
#
# COMPACT_ATOMS: atom_id res chain seq x y z
N MET A 1 6.42 -19.96 -7.03
CA MET A 1 5.34 -18.97 -7.26
C MET A 1 4.48 -18.87 -6.01
N HIS A 2 4.63 -17.83 -5.19
CA HIS A 2 3.73 -17.61 -4.05
C HIS A 2 2.39 -17.07 -4.59
N LYS A 3 1.32 -17.86 -4.49
CA LYS A 3 -0.04 -17.44 -4.88
C LYS A 3 -0.49 -16.35 -3.91
N SER A 4 -0.51 -15.10 -4.37
CA SER A 4 -1.08 -13.99 -3.62
C SER A 4 -2.60 -14.07 -3.63
N LYS A 5 -3.23 -14.05 -2.46
CA LYS A 5 -4.69 -14.02 -2.30
C LYS A 5 -5.13 -12.59 -1.97
N SER A 6 -6.18 -12.10 -2.61
CA SER A 6 -6.72 -10.75 -2.38
C SER A 6 -8.08 -10.84 -1.72
N PHE A 7 -8.32 -10.07 -0.66
CA PHE A 7 -9.62 -10.00 0.02
C PHE A 7 -9.74 -8.70 0.84
N ASN A 8 -10.94 -8.38 1.30
CA ASN A 8 -11.15 -7.22 2.17
C ASN A 8 -10.65 -7.49 3.58
N PHE A 9 -9.68 -6.70 4.06
CA PHE A 9 -9.20 -6.84 5.43
C PHE A 9 -10.29 -6.40 6.39
N THR A 10 -10.79 -7.35 7.17
CA THR A 10 -11.62 -7.12 8.36
C THR A 10 -10.90 -7.67 9.58
N PRO A 11 -11.16 -7.15 10.79
CA PRO A 11 -10.52 -7.67 12.01
C PRO A 11 -10.67 -9.19 12.14
N ASN A 12 -11.89 -9.71 11.93
CA ASN A 12 -12.17 -11.14 11.98
C ASN A 12 -11.41 -11.93 10.90
N ALA A 13 -11.37 -11.42 9.66
CA ALA A 13 -10.67 -12.12 8.58
C ALA A 13 -9.17 -12.23 8.87
N ILE A 14 -8.54 -11.17 9.39
CA ILE A 14 -7.11 -11.20 9.76
C ILE A 14 -6.85 -12.10 10.96
N GLN A 15 -7.73 -12.05 11.97
CA GLN A 15 -7.61 -12.89 13.16
C GLN A 15 -7.67 -14.38 12.77
N ASN A 16 -8.56 -14.74 11.85
CA ASN A 16 -8.78 -16.11 11.39
C ASN A 16 -7.75 -16.63 10.38
N LEU A 17 -6.82 -15.80 9.89
CA LEU A 17 -5.71 -16.30 9.06
C LEU A 17 -4.88 -17.30 9.88
N SER A 18 -4.79 -18.55 9.42
CA SER A 18 -3.90 -19.53 10.03
C SER A 18 -2.44 -19.16 9.78
N PHE A 19 -1.58 -19.42 10.77
CA PHE A 19 -0.14 -19.36 10.53
C PHE A 19 0.25 -20.41 9.50
N ASN A 20 1.26 -20.10 8.71
CA ASN A 20 1.72 -20.97 7.63
C ASN A 20 3.23 -21.13 7.74
N GLU A 21 3.73 -22.35 7.52
CA GLU A 21 5.17 -22.66 7.50
C GLU A 21 5.91 -21.93 6.36
N LYS A 22 5.17 -21.63 5.28
CA LYS A 22 5.65 -20.82 4.17
C LYS A 22 5.00 -19.45 4.26
N GLN A 23 5.81 -18.41 4.07
CA GLN A 23 5.28 -17.04 4.08
C GLN A 23 4.23 -16.86 2.98
N GLU A 24 3.03 -16.45 3.38
CA GLU A 24 1.96 -16.09 2.46
C GLU A 24 1.68 -14.60 2.53
N THR A 25 1.48 -13.98 1.37
CA THR A 25 1.15 -12.55 1.27
C THR A 25 -0.28 -12.40 0.79
N TYR A 26 -1.04 -11.63 1.55
CA TYR A 26 -2.41 -11.26 1.26
C TYR A 26 -2.50 -9.76 1.00
N PHE A 27 -3.39 -9.32 0.12
CA PHE A 27 -3.56 -7.91 -0.24
C PHE A 27 -4.96 -7.41 0.10
N ASP A 28 -5.03 -6.19 0.64
CA ASP A 28 -6.30 -5.52 0.98
C ASP A 28 -6.95 -4.97 -0.30
N HIS A 29 -8.25 -5.20 -0.44
CA HIS A 29 -9.06 -4.70 -1.56
C HIS A 29 -9.95 -3.50 -1.19
N SER A 30 -9.77 -2.94 0.01
CA SER A 30 -10.55 -1.77 0.44
C SER A 30 -10.39 -0.58 -0.51
N PRO A 31 -11.46 0.19 -0.81
CA PRO A 31 -11.36 1.37 -1.67
C PRO A 31 -10.37 2.45 -1.14
N ARG A 32 -10.09 2.49 0.17
CA ARG A 32 -9.05 3.38 0.74
C ARG A 32 -7.62 2.95 0.41
N SER A 33 -7.39 1.72 -0.05
CA SER A 33 -6.07 1.24 -0.46
C SER A 33 -5.75 1.50 -1.94
N LEU A 34 -6.63 2.20 -2.68
CA LEU A 34 -6.50 2.48 -4.12
C LEU A 34 -5.46 3.57 -4.46
N ILE A 35 -4.50 3.83 -3.58
CA ILE A 35 -3.41 4.75 -3.88
C ILE A 35 -2.56 4.15 -5.02
N PRO A 36 -2.34 4.86 -6.14
CA PRO A 36 -1.62 4.34 -7.29
C PRO A 36 -0.27 3.74 -6.89
N SER A 37 0.09 2.61 -7.49
CA SER A 37 1.38 1.94 -7.26
C SER A 37 1.65 1.43 -5.83
N CYS A 38 0.75 1.70 -4.88
CA CYS A 38 0.80 1.25 -3.49
C CYS A 38 -0.25 0.16 -3.24
N LYS A 39 0.09 -0.86 -2.47
CA LYS A 39 -0.87 -1.86 -1.97
C LYS A 39 -0.61 -2.17 -0.52
N LEU A 40 -1.66 -2.20 0.30
CA LEU A 40 -1.59 -2.73 1.66
C LEU A 40 -1.57 -4.26 1.60
N ALA A 41 -0.59 -4.85 2.27
CA ALA A 41 -0.42 -6.29 2.35
C ALA A 41 -0.27 -6.75 3.80
N ILE A 42 -0.66 -8.00 4.07
CA ILE A 42 -0.27 -8.70 5.29
C ILE A 42 0.52 -9.96 4.90
N VAL A 43 1.69 -10.11 5.50
CA VAL A 43 2.54 -11.29 5.36
C VAL A 43 2.35 -12.16 6.58
N VAL A 44 1.86 -13.38 6.36
CA VAL A 44 1.64 -14.40 7.38
C VAL A 44 2.78 -15.40 7.30
N GLY A 45 3.57 -15.48 8.37
CA GLY A 45 4.60 -16.52 8.56
C GLY A 45 4.21 -17.49 9.67
N ASN A 46 5.18 -18.26 10.14
CA ASN A 46 4.94 -19.38 11.07
C ASN A 46 4.41 -18.92 12.44
N LYS A 47 4.72 -17.68 12.85
CA LYS A 47 4.36 -17.14 14.17
C LYS A 47 3.88 -15.69 14.14
N THR A 48 3.92 -15.04 12.98
CA THR A 48 3.72 -13.60 12.87
C THR A 48 2.83 -13.25 11.70
N LYS A 49 1.97 -12.25 11.91
CA LYS A 49 1.20 -11.60 10.84
C LYS A 49 1.61 -10.13 10.80
N THR A 50 2.31 -9.73 9.74
CA THR A 50 2.92 -8.40 9.66
C THR A 50 2.35 -7.62 8.49
N TYR A 51 1.91 -6.40 8.74
CA TYR A 51 1.43 -5.48 7.72
C TYR A 51 2.58 -4.78 7.02
N TYR A 52 2.47 -4.68 5.70
CA TYR A 52 3.42 -4.01 4.83
C TYR A 52 2.69 -3.12 3.83
N LEU A 53 3.32 -2.00 3.50
CA LEU A 53 3.04 -1.28 2.27
C LEU A 53 3.94 -1.85 1.17
N VAL A 54 3.32 -2.28 0.08
CA VAL A 54 4.00 -2.75 -1.12
C VAL A 54 3.90 -1.65 -2.17
N PHE A 55 5.03 -1.02 -2.44
CA PHE A 55 5.14 -0.01 -3.49
C PHE A 55 5.80 -0.63 -4.72
N ARG A 56 5.27 -0.35 -5.90
CA ARG A 56 5.82 -0.78 -7.19
C ARG A 56 5.93 0.41 -8.13
N SER A 57 7.14 0.80 -8.48
CA SER A 57 7.39 1.83 -9.50
C SER A 57 8.11 1.25 -10.71
N ASN A 58 7.82 1.79 -11.88
CA ASN A 58 8.60 1.57 -13.09
C ASN A 58 9.53 2.76 -13.28
N VAL A 59 10.83 2.56 -13.11
CA VAL A 59 11.85 3.58 -13.40
C VAL A 59 12.76 3.01 -14.49
N ASN A 60 12.85 3.70 -15.63
CA ASN A 60 13.72 3.30 -16.76
C ASN A 60 13.53 1.84 -17.22
N ALA A 61 12.27 1.43 -17.42
CA ALA A 61 11.88 0.06 -17.77
C ALA A 61 12.25 -1.04 -16.75
N LYS A 62 12.80 -0.68 -15.58
CA LYS A 62 13.04 -1.60 -14.46
C LYS A 62 11.94 -1.46 -13.40
N GLN A 63 11.30 -2.58 -13.09
CA GLN A 63 10.33 -2.68 -11.99
C GLN A 63 11.07 -2.67 -10.65
N VAL A 64 10.87 -1.62 -9.87
CA VAL A 64 11.38 -1.50 -8.50
C VAL A 64 10.23 -1.78 -7.53
N LYS A 65 10.43 -2.77 -6.66
CA LYS A 65 9.49 -3.10 -5.58
C LYS A 65 10.09 -2.68 -4.25
N LYS A 66 9.40 -1.82 -3.51
CA LYS A 66 9.74 -1.43 -2.13
C LYS A 66 8.72 -2.00 -1.16
N LEU A 67 9.20 -2.57 -0.06
CA LEU A 67 8.39 -3.12 1.03
C LEU A 67 8.66 -2.29 2.28
N VAL A 68 7.64 -1.64 2.81
CA VAL A 68 7.73 -0.84 4.04
C VAL A 68 6.94 -1.54 5.13
N LYS A 69 7.60 -1.87 6.25
CA LYS A 69 6.95 -2.52 7.40
C LYS A 69 6.09 -1.50 8.14
N LEU A 70 4.79 -1.76 8.23
CA LEU A 70 3.85 -0.88 8.93
C LEU A 70 3.75 -1.27 10.42
N GLY A 71 3.62 -2.57 10.70
CA GLY A 71 3.52 -3.10 12.06
C GLY A 71 3.06 -4.55 12.09
N GLN A 72 2.93 -5.12 13.29
CA GLN A 72 2.58 -6.54 13.47
C GLN A 72 1.26 -6.68 14.22
N HIS A 73 0.38 -7.58 13.77
CA HIS A 73 -0.83 -7.97 14.47
C HIS A 73 -0.49 -8.81 15.73
N PRO A 74 -1.20 -8.67 16.87
CA PRO A 74 -2.41 -7.87 17.07
C PRO A 74 -2.19 -6.40 17.44
N VAL A 75 -0.95 -5.99 17.74
CA VAL A 75 -0.62 -4.61 18.14
C VAL A 75 -1.02 -3.59 17.06
N MET A 76 -0.79 -3.94 15.80
CA MET A 76 -1.28 -3.21 14.65
C MET A 76 -2.65 -3.76 14.24
N THR A 77 -3.71 -2.97 14.45
CA THR A 77 -5.07 -3.31 14.01
C THR A 77 -5.25 -3.01 12.52
N VAL A 78 -6.32 -3.52 11.90
CA VAL A 78 -6.63 -3.23 10.49
C VAL A 78 -6.82 -1.73 10.25
N SER A 79 -7.50 -1.03 11.18
CA SER A 79 -7.70 0.42 11.05
C SER A 79 -6.37 1.16 11.09
N LEU A 80 -5.56 0.91 12.13
CA LEU A 80 -4.26 1.55 12.27
C LEU A 80 -3.31 1.24 11.11
N ALA A 81 -3.37 0.00 10.57
CA ALA A 81 -2.60 -0.38 9.40
C ALA A 81 -3.01 0.40 8.15
N ARG A 82 -4.30 0.70 7.98
CA ARG A 82 -4.81 1.51 6.86
C ARG A 82 -4.43 2.96 7.00
N ASP A 83 -4.57 3.53 8.20
CA ASP A 83 -4.21 4.93 8.46
C ASP A 83 -2.70 5.14 8.19
N LYS A 84 -1.86 4.26 8.77
CA LYS A 84 -0.42 4.29 8.53
C LYS A 84 -0.02 3.98 7.08
N PHE A 85 -0.79 3.13 6.40
CA PHE A 85 -0.58 2.88 4.97
C PHE A 85 -0.80 4.16 4.17
N THR A 86 -1.88 4.90 4.42
CA THR A 86 -2.17 6.15 3.74
C THR A 86 -1.07 7.17 3.99
N ASP A 87 -0.64 7.35 5.24
CA ASP A 87 0.44 8.28 5.58
C ASP A 87 1.77 7.95 4.87
N GLU A 88 2.18 6.68 4.89
CA GLU A 88 3.43 6.24 4.26
C GLU A 88 3.33 6.26 2.72
N ALA A 89 2.17 5.95 2.15
CA ALA A 89 1.95 6.00 0.72
C ALA A 89 2.00 7.45 0.19
N ILE A 90 1.39 8.39 0.91
CA ILE A 90 1.45 9.83 0.59
C ILE A 90 2.91 10.31 0.61
N LYS A 91 3.69 9.94 1.63
CA LYS A 91 5.12 10.30 1.70
C LYS A 91 5.91 9.77 0.51
N ILE A 92 5.69 8.51 0.14
CA ILE A 92 6.38 7.89 -1.00
C ILE A 92 6.03 8.61 -2.31
N ILE A 93 4.75 8.92 -2.54
CA ILE A 93 4.31 9.65 -3.73
C ILE A 93 4.87 11.06 -3.74
N ALA A 94 4.77 11.79 -2.62
CA ALA A 94 5.31 13.14 -2.51
C ALA A 94 6.82 13.19 -2.73
N ASP A 95 7.57 12.18 -2.28
CA ASP A 95 9.00 12.07 -2.57
C ASP A 95 9.27 11.79 -4.04
N GLN A 96 8.43 10.98 -4.72
CA GLN A 96 8.54 10.79 -6.18
C GLN A 96 8.22 12.06 -6.95
N ASP A 97 7.19 12.78 -6.53
CA ASP A 97 6.83 14.07 -7.11
C ASP A 97 7.92 15.11 -6.86
N LYS A 98 8.62 15.13 -5.72
CA LYS A 98 9.78 16.01 -5.52
C LYS A 98 10.87 15.84 -6.58
N PHE A 99 11.13 14.60 -7.03
CA PHE A 99 12.05 14.36 -8.14
C PHE A 99 11.49 14.81 -9.51
N LEU A 100 10.17 14.93 -9.65
CA LEU A 100 9.52 15.51 -10.85
C LEU A 100 9.39 17.05 -10.75
N VAL A 101 9.29 17.59 -9.54
CA VAL A 101 9.04 19.00 -9.22
C VAL A 101 10.33 19.83 -9.20
N GLU A 102 11.51 19.23 -9.02
CA GLU A 102 12.77 19.91 -9.39
C GLU A 102 12.82 20.28 -10.88
N LYS A 103 11.92 19.74 -11.71
CA LYS A 103 11.71 20.17 -13.10
C LYS A 103 10.49 21.06 -13.33
N LYS A 104 9.53 21.13 -12.40
CA LYS A 104 8.33 21.97 -12.50
C LYS A 104 7.84 22.35 -11.11
N ASN A 105 8.38 23.45 -10.58
CA ASN A 105 7.66 24.26 -9.60
C ASN A 105 6.29 24.61 -10.18
N ILE A 106 5.21 24.03 -9.65
CA ILE A 106 3.88 24.64 -9.50
C ILE A 106 3.25 23.89 -8.34
N ALA A 107 2.79 24.64 -7.33
CA ALA A 107 2.09 24.11 -6.17
C ALA A 107 0.84 23.36 -6.63
N ILE A 108 0.83 22.03 -6.48
CA ILE A 108 -0.34 21.20 -6.73
C ILE A 108 -1.05 21.02 -5.38
N THR A 109 -2.27 21.52 -5.30
CA THR A 109 -3.15 21.43 -4.13
C THR A 109 -4.00 20.16 -4.23
N VAL A 110 -4.54 19.68 -3.10
CA VAL A 110 -5.34 18.42 -3.04
C VAL A 110 -6.54 18.43 -4.01
N ASN A 111 -7.04 19.60 -4.41
CA ASN A 111 -8.09 19.73 -5.43
C ASN A 111 -7.63 19.38 -6.86
N ASP A 112 -6.36 19.61 -7.20
CA ASP A 112 -5.84 19.36 -8.55
C ASP A 112 -5.73 17.86 -8.87
N LEU A 113 -5.70 17.01 -7.84
CA LEU A 113 -5.72 15.55 -7.98
C LEU A 113 -7.12 14.99 -8.33
N PHE A 114 -8.19 15.75 -8.12
CA PHE A 114 -9.56 15.33 -8.43
C PHE A 114 -10.02 15.71 -9.84
N GLU A 115 -9.45 16.76 -10.44
CA GLU A 115 -9.91 17.25 -11.76
C GLU A 115 -9.43 16.41 -12.95
N SER A 116 -8.38 15.60 -12.81
CA SER A 116 -7.85 14.80 -13.93
C SER A 116 -8.73 13.59 -14.31
N PHE A 117 -9.84 13.35 -13.61
CA PHE A 117 -10.72 12.20 -13.85
C PHE A 117 -12.03 12.53 -14.59
N TRP A 118 -12.31 13.80 -14.89
CA TRP A 118 -13.60 14.22 -15.48
C TRP A 118 -13.50 15.18 -16.68
N CYS A 119 -12.41 15.15 -17.44
CA CYS A 119 -12.38 15.83 -18.74
C CYS A 119 -12.49 14.84 -19.91
N VAL A 120 -13.68 14.24 -20.05
CA VAL A 120 -14.18 13.74 -21.33
C VAL A 120 -15.63 14.17 -21.46
N GLN A 121 -15.84 15.31 -22.12
CA GLN A 121 -16.95 15.55 -23.03
C GLN A 121 -16.57 16.61 -24.05
#